data_AF-A0A4Q7YZ96-F1
#
_entry.id   AF-A0A4Q7YZ96-F1
#
_cell.length_a   1.000
_cell.length_b   1.000
_cell.length_c   1.000
_cell.angle_alpha   90.00
_cell.angle_beta   90.00
_cell.angle_gamma   90.00
#
_symmetry.space_group_name_H-M   'P 1'
#
loop_
_entity.id
_entity.type
_entity.pdbx_description
1 polymer ?
#
loop_
_entity_poly.entity_id
_entity_poly.type
_entity_poly.pdbx_seq_one_letter_code
_entity_poly.pdbx_strand_id
1 'polypeptide(L)'
;MNDHTEFMPTFLLNLRCCDEGPNPYVVSCSIVGEIVGFRGVVRRFKSKGDLKASLDCAGIAPDRYLKVISEEDDGKTRSFTIDLNEAQKLSVIQTDSTE
;
A
#
# COMPACT_ATOMS: atom_id res chain seq x y z
N MET A 1 -32.23 16.70 -3.30
CA MET A 1 -30.98 17.16 -2.69
C MET A 1 -29.92 16.18 -3.15
N ASN A 2 -29.21 16.51 -4.23
CA ASN A 2 -28.15 15.64 -4.76
C ASN A 2 -26.92 15.85 -3.90
N ASP A 3 -26.68 14.91 -2.99
CA ASP A 3 -25.41 14.76 -2.31
C ASP A 3 -24.45 14.08 -3.31
N HIS A 4 -23.93 14.87 -4.26
CA HIS A 4 -22.72 14.50 -4.98
C HIS A 4 -21.54 14.70 -4.03
N THR A 5 -21.42 13.87 -3.00
CA THR A 5 -20.11 13.64 -2.41
C THR A 5 -19.27 13.02 -3.51
N GLU A 6 -18.36 13.81 -4.07
CA GLU A 6 -17.26 13.32 -4.88
C GLU A 6 -16.58 12.19 -4.07
N PHE A 7 -16.89 10.94 -4.40
CA PHE A 7 -16.32 9.77 -3.74
C PHE A 7 -14.86 9.69 -4.17
N MET A 8 -14.00 10.48 -3.53
CA MET A 8 -12.56 10.39 -3.74
C MET A 8 -12.13 8.96 -3.39
N PRO A 9 -11.39 8.30 -4.30
CA PRO A 9 -10.93 6.94 -4.04
C PRO A 9 -10.05 6.93 -2.80
N THR A 10 -10.38 6.06 -1.87
CA THR A 10 -9.55 5.81 -0.69
C THR A 10 -8.54 4.72 -1.03
N PHE A 11 -7.26 5.02 -0.84
CA PHE A 11 -6.18 4.06 -1.06
C PHE A 11 -5.79 3.40 0.26
N LEU A 12 -5.90 2.08 0.32
CA LEU A 12 -5.53 1.27 1.47
C LEU A 12 -4.26 0.50 1.14
N LEU A 13 -3.17 0.82 1.83
CA LEU A 13 -1.95 0.03 1.75
C LEU A 13 -2.11 -1.21 2.60
N ASN A 14 -2.00 -2.37 1.98
CA ASN A 14 -1.96 -3.66 2.63
C ASN A 14 -0.51 -4.11 2.72
N LEU A 15 -0.10 -4.57 3.90
CA LEU A 15 1.22 -5.09 4.17
C LEU A 15 1.06 -6.44 4.84
N ARG A 16 1.75 -7.44 4.30
CA ARG A 16 1.74 -8.81 4.78
C ARG A 16 3.15 -9.32 4.86
N CYS A 17 3.53 -9.90 5.99
CA CYS A 17 4.71 -10.74 6.08
C CYS A 17 4.28 -12.20 5.99
N CYS A 18 4.87 -12.95 5.07
CA CYS A 18 4.79 -14.40 5.05
C CYS A 18 6.13 -14.92 5.55
N ASP A 19 6.15 -15.83 6.52
CA ASP A 19 7.40 -16.42 7.02
C ASP A 19 8.07 -17.31 5.95
N GLU A 20 7.30 -17.82 4.99
CA GLU A 20 7.78 -18.71 3.94
C GLU A 20 7.86 -18.04 2.55
N GLY A 21 9.05 -18.10 1.94
CA GLY A 21 9.28 -17.79 0.52
C GLY A 21 10.43 -16.81 0.25
N PRO A 22 10.84 -16.65 -1.02
CA PRO A 22 11.96 -15.77 -1.41
C PRO A 22 11.65 -14.28 -1.30
N ASN A 23 10.38 -13.89 -1.17
CA ASN A 23 9.95 -12.51 -0.97
C ASN A 23 8.86 -12.46 0.10
N PRO A 24 9.25 -12.58 1.39
CA PRO A 24 8.33 -12.71 2.50
C PRO A 24 7.46 -11.47 2.72
N TYR A 25 7.90 -10.29 2.27
CA TYR A 25 7.18 -9.04 2.48
C TYR A 25 6.37 -8.67 1.25
N VAL A 26 5.05 -8.66 1.35
CA VAL A 26 4.14 -8.31 0.27
C VAL A 26 3.42 -7.01 0.60
N VAL A 27 3.42 -6.08 -0.35
CA VAL A 27 2.73 -4.80 -0.26
C VAL A 27 1.78 -4.68 -1.44
N SER A 28 0.54 -4.28 -1.20
CA SER A 28 -0.45 -4.02 -2.25
C SER A 28 -1.34 -2.85 -1.90
N CYS A 29 -1.91 -2.20 -2.91
CA CYS A 29 -2.89 -1.13 -2.69
C CYS A 29 -4.29 -1.61 -3.06
N SER A 30 -5.21 -1.58 -2.11
CA SER A 30 -6.65 -1.70 -2.38
C SER A 30 -7.22 -0.30 -2.61
N ILE A 31 -8.08 -0.17 -3.61
CA ILE A 31 -8.75 1.09 -3.93
C ILE A 31 -10.23 0.91 -3.56
N VAL A 32 -10.74 1.78 -2.70
CA VAL A 32 -12.13 1.74 -2.22
C VAL A 32 -12.86 2.98 -2.73
N GLY A 33 -13.97 2.80 -3.44
CA GLY A 33 -14.74 3.88 -4.06
C GLY A 33 -14.89 3.70 -5.57
N GLU A 34 -15.19 4.79 -6.28
CA GLU A 34 -15.28 4.79 -7.74
C GLU A 34 -13.86 4.70 -8.35
N ILE A 35 -13.59 3.62 -9.07
CA ILE A 35 -12.26 3.28 -9.60
C ILE A 35 -12.22 3.55 -11.10
N VAL A 36 -12.12 4.83 -11.49
CA VAL A 36 -11.83 5.20 -12.88
C VAL A 36 -10.38 5.66 -12.96
N GLY A 37 -9.58 5.05 -13.84
CA GLY A 37 -8.20 5.46 -14.11
C GLY A 37 -7.14 5.00 -13.10
N PHE A 38 -7.47 4.13 -12.14
CA PHE A 38 -6.51 3.60 -11.16
C PHE A 38 -6.44 2.08 -11.16
N ARG A 39 -5.21 1.54 -11.02
CA ARG A 39 -4.94 0.10 -10.94
C ARG A 39 -3.99 -0.20 -9.78
N GLY A 40 -4.43 -1.03 -8.84
CA GLY A 40 -3.59 -1.54 -7.76
C GLY A 40 -2.50 -2.50 -8.27
N VAL A 41 -1.28 -2.34 -7.75
CA VAL A 41 -0.11 -3.16 -8.06
C VAL A 41 0.41 -3.80 -6.78
N VAL A 42 0.84 -5.06 -6.89
CA VAL A 42 1.47 -5.79 -5.80
C VAL A 42 2.99 -5.70 -5.95
N ARG A 43 3.68 -5.22 -4.92
CA ARG A 43 5.14 -5.33 -4.79
C ARG A 43 5.52 -6.34 -3.72
N ARG A 44 6.67 -6.96 -3.94
CA ARG A 44 7.23 -7.93 -3.00
C ARG A 44 8.68 -7.56 -2.70
N PHE A 45 9.09 -7.72 -1.45
CA PHE A 45 10.43 -7.41 -0.97
C PHE A 45 11.06 -8.65 -0.33
N LYS A 46 12.38 -8.76 -0.50
CA LYS A 46 13.18 -9.88 0.04
C LYS A 46 13.51 -9.70 1.51
N SER A 47 13.46 -8.46 2.02
CA SER A 47 13.97 -8.13 3.36
C SER A 47 13.20 -6.96 3.98
N LYS A 48 13.12 -6.94 5.32
CA LYS A 48 12.54 -5.82 6.09
C LYS A 48 13.21 -4.49 5.74
N GLY A 49 14.52 -4.52 5.47
CA GLY A 49 15.31 -3.34 5.09
C GLY A 49 14.80 -2.68 3.81
N ASP A 50 14.70 -3.44 2.70
CA ASP A 50 14.19 -2.94 1.42
C ASP A 50 12.75 -2.41 1.53
N LEU A 51 11.90 -3.12 2.28
CA LEU A 51 10.54 -2.68 2.54
C LEU A 51 10.54 -1.32 3.26
N LYS A 52 11.27 -1.21 4.37
CA LYS A 52 11.36 0.03 5.15
C LYS A 52 11.92 1.18 4.32
N ALA A 53 12.98 0.96 3.56
CA ALA A 53 13.56 1.96 2.67
C ALA A 53 12.55 2.43 1.62
N SER A 54 11.72 1.53 1.07
CA SER A 54 10.68 1.89 0.10
C SER A 54 9.56 2.71 0.74
N LEU A 55 9.12 2.35 1.96
CA LEU A 55 8.11 3.08 2.72
C LEU A 55 8.59 4.49 3.11
N ASP A 56 9.85 4.61 3.53
CA ASP A 56 10.49 5.87 3.87
C ASP A 56 10.63 6.78 2.63
N CYS A 57 11.11 6.24 1.50
CA CYS A 57 11.16 6.95 0.23
C CYS A 57 9.77 7.43 -0.26
N ALA A 58 8.71 6.71 0.08
CA ALA A 58 7.34 7.12 -0.23
C ALA A 58 6.81 8.22 0.70
N GLY A 59 7.50 8.51 1.80
CA GLY A 59 7.12 9.52 2.79
C GLY A 59 6.16 8.98 3.86
N ILE A 60 6.02 7.66 3.98
CA ILE A 60 5.14 7.06 4.99
C ILE A 60 5.85 7.11 6.34
N ALA A 61 5.19 7.70 7.34
CA ALA A 61 5.78 7.85 8.65
C ALA A 61 6.08 6.47 9.31
N PRO A 62 7.24 6.31 9.97
CA PRO A 62 7.66 5.04 10.56
C PRO A 62 6.67 4.48 11.59
N ASP A 63 6.00 5.31 12.38
CA ASP A 63 4.99 4.84 13.34
C ASP A 63 3.87 4.01 12.68
N ARG A 64 3.54 4.31 11.42
CA ARG A 64 2.45 3.65 10.69
C ARG A 64 2.78 2.22 10.27
N TYR A 65 4.04 1.96 9.91
CA TYR A 65 4.47 0.64 9.44
C TYR A 65 5.32 -0.13 10.45
N LEU A 66 5.94 0.53 11.42
CA LEU A 66 6.78 -0.16 12.42
C LEU A 66 5.94 -1.10 13.28
N LYS A 67 4.73 -0.71 13.68
CA LYS A 67 3.81 -1.62 14.38
C LYS A 67 3.50 -2.85 13.55
N VAL A 68 3.33 -2.67 12.24
CA VAL A 68 3.02 -3.76 11.32
C VAL A 68 4.20 -4.71 11.13
N ILE A 69 5.43 -4.20 11.04
CA ILE A 69 6.64 -4.99 10.75
C ILE A 69 7.29 -5.59 12.03
N SER A 70 6.99 -5.03 13.21
CA SER A 70 7.56 -5.42 14.51
C SER A 70 6.73 -6.46 15.27
N GLU A 71 5.43 -6.58 15.03
CA GLU A 71 4.67 -7.70 15.61
C GLU A 71 5.15 -9.01 14.97
N GLU A 72 5.37 -10.04 15.79
CA GLU A 72 5.65 -11.41 15.35
C GLU A 72 4.50 -11.84 14.42
N ASP A 73 4.80 -11.86 13.12
CA ASP A 73 3.79 -11.75 12.07
C ASP A 73 3.17 -13.13 11.81
N ASP A 74 1.96 -13.34 12.34
CA ASP A 74 1.15 -14.56 12.22
C ASP A 74 0.57 -14.75 10.79
N GLY A 75 1.20 -14.16 9.76
CA GLY A 75 0.74 -14.17 8.37
C GLY A 75 -0.44 -13.23 8.08
N LYS A 76 -0.77 -12.33 9.02
CA LYS A 76 -1.93 -11.44 8.94
C LYS A 76 -1.63 -10.21 8.10
N THR A 77 -2.51 -9.92 7.15
CA THR A 77 -2.46 -8.66 6.40
C THR A 77 -2.90 -7.51 7.31
N ARG A 78 -2.06 -6.49 7.46
CA ARG A 78 -2.44 -5.22 8.07
C ARG A 78 -2.67 -4.19 6.98
N SER A 79 -3.66 -3.35 7.15
CA SER A 79 -3.97 -2.29 6.20
C SER A 79 -4.13 -0.93 6.87
N PHE A 80 -3.72 0.12 6.16
CA PHE A 80 -3.90 1.50 6.58
C PHE A 80 -4.06 2.43 5.39
N THR A 81 -4.75 3.54 5.58
CA THR A 81 -5.00 4.52 4.51
C THR A 81 -3.74 5.24 4.10
N ILE A 82 -3.49 5.37 2.82
CA ILE A 82 -2.42 6.19 2.26
C ILE A 82 -3.00 7.15 1.24
N ASP A 83 -2.26 8.21 0.92
CA ASP A 83 -2.62 9.13 -0.15
C ASP A 83 -2.12 8.64 -1.51
N LEU A 84 -2.69 9.16 -2.60
CA LEU A 84 -2.30 8.79 -3.96
C LEU A 84 -0.80 8.97 -4.22
N ASN A 85 -0.22 10.06 -3.72
CA ASN A 85 1.22 10.33 -3.87
C ASN A 85 2.09 9.27 -3.17
N GLU A 86 1.71 8.82 -1.97
CA GLU A 86 2.41 7.73 -1.27
C GLU A 86 2.28 6.42 -2.06
N ALA A 87 1.09 6.11 -2.58
CA ALA A 87 0.81 4.92 -3.37
C ALA A 87 1.62 4.88 -4.69
N GLN A 88 1.75 6.04 -5.36
CA GLN A 88 2.52 6.18 -6.60
C GLN A 88 4.03 6.03 -6.34
N LYS A 89 4.55 6.68 -5.29
CA LYS A 89 5.97 6.56 -4.91
C LYS A 89 6.35 5.14 -4.52
N LEU A 90 5.45 4.42 -3.86
CA LEU A 90 5.62 2.99 -3.57
C LEU A 90 5.53 2.10 -4.83
N SER A 91 5.05 2.65 -5.94
CA SER A 91 4.72 1.90 -7.16
C SER A 91 3.73 0.77 -6.89
N VAL A 92 2.77 1.01 -6.00
CA VAL A 92 1.66 0.08 -5.67
C VAL A 92 0.35 0.53 -6.32
N ILE A 93 0.38 1.61 -7.09
CA ILE A 93 -0.71 2.04 -7.94
C ILE A 93 -0.17 2.51 -9.29
N GLN A 94 -0.92 2.21 -10.34
CA GLN A 94 -0.73 2.77 -11.67
C GLN A 94 -1.95 3.60 -12.01
N THR A 95 -1.73 4.80 -12.52
CA THR A 95 -2.76 5.60 -13.16
C THR A 95 -2.77 5.25 -14.64
N ASP A 96 -3.94 4.91 -15.19
CA ASP A 96 -4.10 4.75 -16.62
C ASP A 96 -3.99 6.14 -17.24
N SER A 97 -2.79 6.50 -17.69
CA SER A 97 -2.60 7.67 -18.54
C SER A 97 -3.04 7.26 -19.94
N THR A 98 -4.34 7.19 -20.18
CA THR A 98 -4.86 7.18 -21.54
C THR A 98 -4.71 8.60 -22.09
N GLU A 99 -3.62 8.84 -22.82
CA GLU A 99 -3.53 9.93 -23.81
C GLU A 99 -4.47 9.66 -24.99
#